data_AF-A0A2H9QHP3-F1
#
_entry.id   AF-A0A2H9QHP3-F1
#
_cell.length_a   1.000
_cell.length_b   1.000
_cell.length_c   1.000
_cell.angle_alpha   90.00
_cell.angle_beta   90.00
_cell.angle_gamma   90.00
#
_symmetry.space_group_name_H-M   'P 1'
#
loop_
_entity.id
_entity.type
_entity.pdbx_description
1 polymer ?
#
loop_
_entity_poly.entity_id
_entity_poly.type
_entity_poly.pdbx_seq_one_letter_code
_entity_poly.pdbx_strand_id
1 'polypeptide(L)'
;MDLKQVSEFEWEMPKSKGMNVPAKIYASKELLTIINQDRTLEQLKNMACLPGIQKYALALPDAHQGYGFCCHPKTRVLTSLGFNLSIKDFQKIWKLQNIKVLDTKSRSVADAFIKKFLKIKPDNKVFKLVTKSGDEIIATADHPFYTKKGMVALEKLDKNDEVAVFPFEGVPYTKPSGKMIISEEDVKKTLSEL
;
A
#
# COMPACT_ATOMS: atom_id res chain seq x y z
N MET A 1 12.21 -22.37 -1.13
CA MET A 1 12.97 -22.01 -2.35
C MET A 1 14.33 -22.67 -2.25
N ASP A 2 14.88 -23.17 -3.35
CA ASP A 2 16.24 -23.72 -3.35
C ASP A 2 17.26 -22.58 -3.46
N LEU A 3 17.96 -22.30 -2.36
CA LEU A 3 19.08 -21.38 -2.30
C LEU A 3 20.38 -22.18 -2.23
N LYS A 4 21.37 -21.80 -3.03
CA LYS A 4 22.72 -22.37 -2.99
C LYS A 4 23.63 -21.44 -2.20
N GLN A 5 24.26 -21.95 -1.16
CA GLN A 5 25.28 -21.19 -0.44
C GLN A 5 26.53 -21.07 -1.31
N VAL A 6 26.99 -19.84 -1.53
CA VAL A 6 28.20 -19.52 -2.31
C VAL A 6 29.38 -19.24 -1.37
N SER A 7 29.13 -18.52 -0.28
CA SER A 7 30.10 -18.29 0.81
C SER A 7 29.38 -18.12 2.15
N GLU A 8 30.11 -17.81 3.22
CA GLU A 8 29.55 -17.64 4.58
C GLU A 8 28.38 -16.65 4.62
N PHE A 9 28.46 -15.56 3.86
CA PHE A 9 27.47 -14.48 3.83
C PHE A 9 26.79 -14.30 2.47
N GLU A 10 26.99 -15.22 1.52
CA GLU A 10 26.48 -15.09 0.16
C GLU A 10 25.70 -16.34 -0.25
N TRP A 11 24.48 -16.10 -0.72
CA TRP A 11 23.56 -17.12 -1.19
C TRP A 11 23.08 -16.76 -2.59
N GLU A 12 22.97 -17.76 -3.45
CA GLU A 12 22.44 -17.61 -4.80
C GLU A 12 21.09 -18.30 -4.91
N MET A 13 20.11 -17.59 -5.46
CA MET A 13 18.88 -18.15 -5.98
C MET A 13 19.10 -18.43 -7.48
N PRO A 14 19.23 -19.71 -7.88
CA PRO A 14 19.46 -20.05 -9.28
C PRO A 14 18.30 -19.57 -10.15
N LYS A 15 18.61 -19.20 -11.39
CA LYS A 15 17.62 -18.79 -12.39
C LYS A 15 16.58 -19.91 -12.57
N SER A 16 15.31 -19.57 -12.36
CA SER A 16 14.15 -20.46 -12.57
C SER A 16 13.21 -19.91 -13.64
N LYS A 17 12.19 -20.67 -14.04
CA LYS A 17 11.25 -20.30 -15.11
C LYS A 17 10.65 -18.90 -14.86
N GLY A 18 10.80 -18.01 -15.84
CA GLY A 18 10.32 -16.62 -15.80
C GLY A 18 11.37 -15.59 -15.38
N MET A 19 12.43 -15.99 -14.66
CA MET A 19 13.52 -15.09 -14.32
C MET A 19 14.37 -14.81 -15.58
N ASN A 20 14.86 -13.59 -15.74
CA ASN A 20 15.84 -13.21 -16.76
C ASN A 20 17.28 -13.45 -16.29
N VAL A 21 17.53 -13.26 -14.99
CA VAL A 21 18.84 -13.40 -14.32
C VAL A 21 18.71 -14.19 -13.01
N PRO A 22 19.76 -14.81 -12.47
CA PRO A 22 19.76 -15.32 -11.09
C PRO A 22 19.67 -14.17 -10.05
N ALA A 23 19.46 -14.51 -8.78
CA ALA A 23 19.51 -13.53 -7.70
C ALA A 23 20.56 -13.87 -6.63
N LYS A 24 21.16 -12.85 -6.01
CA LYS A 24 22.11 -12.99 -4.90
C LYS A 24 21.55 -12.36 -3.63
N ILE A 25 21.73 -13.05 -2.51
CA ILE A 25 21.37 -12.58 -1.18
C ILE A 25 22.64 -12.51 -0.34
N TYR A 26 22.91 -11.34 0.22
CA TYR A 26 24.00 -11.14 1.16
C TYR A 26 23.42 -11.12 2.58
N ALA A 27 23.66 -12.16 3.36
CA ALA A 27 23.12 -12.31 4.71
C ALA A 27 23.82 -13.44 5.47
N SER A 28 23.93 -13.31 6.81
CA SER A 28 24.24 -14.45 7.68
C SER A 28 23.10 -15.47 7.65
N LYS A 29 23.35 -16.69 8.14
CA LYS A 29 22.33 -17.75 8.18
C LYS A 29 21.12 -17.35 9.05
N GLU A 30 21.35 -16.63 10.14
CA GLU A 30 20.31 -16.10 11.02
C GLU A 30 19.45 -15.05 10.30
N LEU A 31 20.08 -14.09 9.62
CA LEU A 31 19.38 -13.06 8.84
C LEU A 31 18.62 -13.67 7.67
N LEU A 32 19.19 -14.65 6.97
CA LEU A 32 18.51 -15.36 5.89
C LEU A 32 17.24 -16.06 6.39
N THR A 33 17.28 -16.60 7.62
CA THR A 33 16.10 -17.22 8.23
C THR A 33 14.99 -16.19 8.41
N ILE A 34 15.32 -14.95 8.82
CA ILE A 34 14.36 -13.85 8.97
C ILE A 34 13.84 -13.38 7.61
N ILE A 35 14.72 -13.15 6.62
CA ILE A 35 14.37 -12.77 5.24
C ILE A 35 13.41 -13.78 4.60
N ASN A 36 13.52 -15.06 4.98
CA ASN A 36 12.67 -16.13 4.47
C ASN A 36 11.33 -16.28 5.24
N GLN A 37 11.06 -15.46 6.27
CA GLN A 37 9.78 -15.48 7.00
C GLN A 37 8.66 -14.71 6.28
N ASP A 38 9.00 -13.85 5.31
CA ASP A 38 8.05 -13.04 4.57
C ASP A 38 8.21 -13.23 3.04
N ARG A 39 7.64 -12.33 2.24
CA ARG A 39 7.70 -12.42 0.75
C ARG A 39 8.98 -11.82 0.14
N THR A 40 10.00 -11.48 0.90
CA THR A 40 11.22 -10.82 0.39
C THR A 40 11.86 -11.62 -0.74
N LEU A 41 12.04 -12.95 -0.56
CA LEU A 41 12.66 -13.80 -1.58
C LEU A 41 11.78 -13.96 -2.82
N GLU A 42 10.46 -14.01 -2.66
CA GLU A 42 9.51 -14.01 -3.78
C GLU A 42 9.57 -12.68 -4.55
N GLN A 43 9.66 -11.55 -3.86
CA GLN A 43 9.82 -10.24 -4.47
C GLN A 43 11.17 -10.11 -5.19
N LEU A 44 12.25 -10.63 -4.61
CA LEU A 44 13.56 -10.70 -5.25
C LEU A 44 13.49 -11.53 -6.54
N LYS A 45 12.80 -12.68 -6.50
CA LYS A 45 12.53 -13.50 -7.69
C LYS A 45 11.73 -12.73 -8.75
N ASN A 46 10.71 -11.98 -8.34
CA ASN A 46 9.91 -11.16 -9.25
C ASN A 46 10.74 -10.03 -9.88
N MET A 47 11.65 -9.40 -9.11
CA MET A 47 12.61 -8.43 -9.65
C MET A 47 13.52 -9.07 -10.71
N ALA A 48 13.96 -10.31 -10.49
CA ALA A 48 14.75 -11.06 -11.45
C ALA A 48 14.04 -11.32 -12.80
N CYS A 49 12.71 -11.15 -12.88
CA CYS A 49 11.90 -11.28 -14.09
C CYS A 49 11.78 -9.96 -14.90
N LEU A 50 12.29 -8.83 -14.41
CA LEU A 50 12.09 -7.53 -15.05
C LEU A 50 12.81 -7.43 -16.41
N PRO A 51 12.18 -6.88 -17.48
CA PRO A 51 12.86 -6.63 -18.75
C PRO A 51 14.05 -5.69 -18.58
N GLY A 52 15.19 -6.03 -19.17
CA GLY A 52 16.40 -5.21 -19.11
C GLY A 52 17.20 -5.32 -17.81
N ILE A 53 16.78 -6.17 -16.85
CA ILE A 53 17.60 -6.48 -15.69
C ILE A 53 18.91 -7.16 -16.12
N GLN A 54 20.00 -6.78 -15.47
CA GLN A 54 21.35 -7.24 -15.78
C GLN A 54 21.80 -8.31 -14.77
N LYS A 55 22.95 -8.95 -15.04
CA LYS A 55 23.72 -9.90 -14.21
C LYS A 55 22.99 -10.62 -13.06
N TYR A 56 22.58 -9.91 -12.00
CA TYR A 56 21.88 -10.45 -10.83
C TYR A 56 20.82 -9.47 -10.30
N ALA A 57 19.73 -10.00 -9.73
CA ALA A 57 18.93 -9.27 -8.75
C ALA A 57 19.58 -9.40 -7.36
N LEU A 58 19.67 -8.31 -6.58
CA LEU A 58 20.39 -8.31 -5.31
C LEU A 58 19.45 -8.07 -4.12
N ALA A 59 19.66 -8.81 -3.03
CA ALA A 59 19.12 -8.54 -1.71
C ALA A 59 20.26 -8.37 -0.70
N LEU A 60 20.19 -7.28 0.07
CA LEU A 60 21.16 -6.94 1.11
C LEU A 60 20.72 -7.52 2.47
N PRO A 61 21.57 -7.46 3.52
CA PRO A 61 21.25 -8.07 4.82
C PRO A 61 19.99 -7.52 5.50
N ASP A 62 19.58 -6.30 5.15
CA ASP A 62 18.37 -5.62 5.63
C ASP A 62 17.15 -5.79 4.72
N ALA A 63 17.23 -6.69 3.73
CA ALA A 63 16.13 -6.97 2.82
C ALA A 63 14.90 -7.43 3.61
N HIS A 64 13.76 -6.84 3.26
CA HIS A 64 12.48 -7.08 3.91
C HIS A 64 11.37 -6.91 2.86
N GLN A 65 10.18 -7.43 3.17
CA GLN A 65 9.06 -7.36 2.24
C GLN A 65 8.70 -5.90 1.94
N GLY A 66 8.79 -5.53 0.66
CA GLY A 66 8.34 -4.26 0.11
C GLY A 66 6.87 -4.28 -0.33
N TYR A 67 6.43 -3.21 -0.99
CA TYR A 67 5.05 -3.00 -1.40
C TYR A 67 4.54 -4.02 -2.44
N GLY A 68 3.62 -4.91 -2.03
CA GLY A 68 2.88 -5.84 -2.92
C GLY A 68 1.37 -5.86 -2.67
N PHE A 69 0.89 -5.24 -1.59
CA PHE A 69 -0.51 -5.24 -1.19
C PHE A 69 -1.33 -4.26 -2.03
N CYS A 70 -2.50 -4.68 -2.51
CA CYS A 70 -3.35 -3.84 -3.33
C CYS A 70 -4.81 -3.89 -2.86
N CYS A 71 -5.49 -2.74 -2.95
CA CYS A 71 -6.94 -2.64 -2.85
C CYS A 71 -7.57 -2.50 -4.23
N HIS A 72 -8.84 -2.86 -4.34
CA HIS A 72 -9.59 -2.76 -5.58
C HIS A 72 -9.65 -1.29 -6.08
N PRO A 73 -9.65 -1.03 -7.40
CA PRO A 73 -9.60 0.35 -7.95
C PRO A 73 -10.73 1.28 -7.48
N LYS A 74 -11.88 0.74 -7.08
CA LYS A 74 -13.02 1.49 -6.54
C LYS A 74 -12.90 1.83 -5.04
N THR A 75 -11.87 1.36 -4.36
CA THR A 75 -11.67 1.63 -2.93
C THR A 75 -11.57 3.12 -2.69
N ARG A 76 -12.40 3.64 -1.77
CA ARG A 76 -12.43 5.06 -1.43
C ARG A 76 -11.22 5.40 -0.55
N VAL A 77 -10.57 6.50 -0.86
CA VAL A 77 -9.47 7.07 -0.07
C VAL A 77 -9.92 8.45 0.40
N LEU A 78 -9.87 8.67 1.71
CA LEU A 78 -10.24 9.94 2.35
C LEU A 78 -9.07 10.93 2.27
N THR A 79 -9.33 12.10 1.69
CA THR A 79 -8.35 13.19 1.66
C THR A 79 -8.33 13.96 2.97
N SER A 80 -7.24 14.68 3.21
CA SER A 80 -7.10 15.59 4.35
C SER A 80 -8.16 16.69 4.38
N LEU A 81 -8.73 17.03 3.21
CA LEU A 81 -9.78 18.03 3.03
C LEU A 81 -11.19 17.47 3.27
N GLY A 82 -11.33 16.20 3.65
CA GLY A 82 -12.60 15.60 4.04
C GLY A 82 -13.47 15.12 2.88
N PHE A 83 -12.96 15.12 1.64
CA PHE A 83 -13.61 14.46 0.51
C PHE A 83 -12.98 13.10 0.22
N ASN A 84 -13.70 12.21 -0.45
CA ASN A 84 -13.18 10.94 -0.90
C ASN A 84 -13.14 10.83 -2.43
N LEU A 85 -12.20 10.01 -2.90
CA LEU A 85 -12.03 9.63 -4.29
C LEU A 85 -11.70 8.14 -4.35
N SER A 86 -11.99 7.50 -5.49
CA SER A 86 -11.49 6.14 -5.69
C SER A 86 -9.97 6.15 -5.81
N ILE A 87 -9.29 5.13 -5.29
CA ILE A 87 -7.83 5.02 -5.40
C ILE A 87 -7.36 5.06 -6.87
N LYS A 88 -8.19 4.59 -7.82
CA LYS A 88 -7.93 4.72 -9.25
C LYS A 88 -7.80 6.19 -9.70
N ASP A 89 -8.67 7.05 -9.20
CA ASP A 89 -8.72 8.46 -9.63
C ASP A 89 -7.53 9.28 -9.10
N PHE A 90 -6.89 8.81 -8.02
CA PHE A 90 -5.62 9.37 -7.55
C PHE A 90 -4.49 9.28 -8.58
N GLN A 91 -4.57 8.40 -9.59
CA GLN A 91 -3.54 8.29 -10.64
C GLN A 91 -3.18 9.65 -11.25
N LYS A 92 -4.14 10.58 -11.35
CA LYS A 92 -3.94 11.91 -11.94
C LYS A 92 -3.51 12.99 -10.94
N ILE A 93 -3.76 12.78 -9.64
CA ILE A 93 -3.70 13.85 -8.63
C ILE A 93 -2.90 13.49 -7.38
N TRP A 94 -2.34 12.28 -7.26
CA TRP A 94 -1.73 11.79 -6.03
C TRP A 94 -0.62 12.68 -5.48
N LYS A 95 0.13 13.37 -6.34
CA LYS A 95 1.18 14.31 -5.92
C LYS A 95 0.65 15.60 -5.28
N LEU A 96 -0.64 15.89 -5.49
CA LEU A 96 -1.29 17.13 -5.09
C LEU A 96 -2.21 16.95 -3.88
N GLN A 97 -2.34 15.73 -3.36
CA GLN A 97 -3.30 15.40 -2.31
C GLN A 97 -2.60 14.82 -1.10
N ASN A 98 -3.06 15.23 0.08
CA ASN A 98 -2.78 14.57 1.34
C ASN A 98 -3.98 13.68 1.71
N ILE A 99 -3.70 12.60 2.45
CA ILE A 99 -4.70 11.63 2.87
C ILE A 99 -4.74 11.53 4.39
N LYS A 100 -5.90 11.15 4.92
CA LYS A 100 -6.07 10.81 6.34
C LYS A 100 -5.48 9.41 6.58
N VAL A 101 -4.65 9.28 7.61
CA VAL A 101 -4.03 8.03 8.04
C VAL A 101 -4.17 7.84 9.54
N LEU A 102 -4.16 6.59 10.00
CA LEU A 102 -4.10 6.25 11.42
C LEU A 102 -2.64 6.13 11.85
N ASP A 103 -2.21 6.93 12.84
CA ASP A 103 -0.99 6.66 13.58
C ASP A 103 -1.26 5.57 14.61
N THR A 104 -0.68 4.39 14.43
CA THR A 104 -0.90 3.24 15.31
C THR A 104 -0.26 3.40 16.70
N LYS A 105 0.75 4.28 16.84
CA LYS A 105 1.41 4.52 18.14
C LYS A 105 0.58 5.45 19.01
N SER A 106 0.19 6.60 18.46
CA SER A 106 -0.64 7.58 19.19
C SER A 106 -2.13 7.24 19.15
N ARG A 107 -2.55 6.33 18.26
CA ARG A 107 -3.95 5.97 17.98
C ARG A 107 -4.80 7.18 17.58
N SER A 108 -4.18 8.13 16.89
CA SER A 108 -4.80 9.36 16.41
C SER A 108 -4.78 9.42 14.88
N VAL A 109 -5.65 10.24 14.31
CA VAL A 109 -5.69 10.47 12.86
C VAL A 109 -4.76 11.62 12.52
N ALA A 110 -3.93 11.41 11.49
CA ALA A 110 -2.98 12.39 10.98
C ALA A 110 -3.14 12.56 9.47
N ASP A 111 -2.50 13.59 8.92
CA ASP A 111 -2.40 13.83 7.49
C ASP A 111 -1.04 13.36 6.97
N ALA A 112 -1.06 12.70 5.80
CA ALA A 112 0.16 12.22 5.15
C ALA A 112 0.17 12.57 3.66
N PHE A 113 1.34 12.96 3.15
CA PHE A 113 1.58 13.11 1.71
C PHE A 113 1.72 11.74 1.04
N ILE A 114 1.29 11.63 -0.21
CA ILE A 114 1.49 10.40 -1.00
C ILE A 114 2.86 10.47 -1.68
N LYS A 115 3.77 9.54 -1.36
CA LYS A 115 5.11 9.47 -1.98
C LYS A 115 5.12 8.75 -3.33
N LYS A 116 4.31 7.72 -3.50
CA LYS A 116 4.28 6.87 -4.70
C LYS A 116 2.89 6.33 -4.95
N PHE A 117 2.54 6.20 -6.22
CA PHE A 117 1.33 5.52 -6.68
C PHE A 117 1.71 4.22 -7.40
N LEU A 118 1.13 3.10 -6.98
CA LEU A 118 1.37 1.78 -7.57
C LEU A 118 0.09 1.24 -8.18
N LYS A 119 0.21 0.63 -9.35
CA LYS A 119 -0.86 -0.10 -10.03
C LYS A 119 -0.31 -1.46 -10.44
N ILE A 120 -0.76 -2.50 -9.75
CA ILE A 120 -0.25 -3.86 -9.90
C ILE A 120 -1.45 -4.77 -10.19
N LYS A 121 -1.27 -5.74 -11.09
CA LYS A 121 -2.25 -6.81 -11.28
C LYS A 121 -2.01 -7.85 -10.18
N PRO A 122 -3.02 -8.22 -9.37
CA PRO A 122 -2.81 -9.16 -8.28
C PRO A 122 -2.37 -10.53 -8.83
N ASP A 123 -1.38 -11.12 -8.17
CA ASP A 123 -0.85 -12.47 -8.42
C ASP A 123 -1.30 -13.48 -7.36
N ASN A 124 -2.01 -13.02 -6.33
CA ASN A 124 -2.55 -13.84 -5.25
C ASN A 124 -4.10 -13.73 -5.16
N LYS A 125 -4.68 -14.42 -4.18
CA LYS A 125 -6.13 -14.40 -3.94
C LYS A 125 -6.59 -12.99 -3.58
N VAL A 126 -7.80 -12.63 -3.99
CA VAL A 126 -8.46 -11.39 -3.63
C VAL A 126 -9.68 -11.73 -2.78
N PHE A 127 -9.85 -11.03 -1.67
CA PHE A 127 -10.95 -11.23 -0.74
C PHE A 127 -11.81 -9.97 -0.65
N LYS A 128 -13.09 -10.16 -0.32
CA LYS A 128 -13.99 -9.09 0.11
C LYS A 128 -14.17 -9.19 1.62
N LEU A 129 -13.72 -8.18 2.35
CA LEU A 129 -14.00 -8.01 3.78
C LEU A 129 -15.30 -7.22 3.92
N VAL A 130 -16.18 -7.69 4.80
CA VAL A 130 -17.44 -7.02 5.16
C VAL A 130 -17.53 -6.99 6.68
N THR A 131 -17.66 -5.80 7.26
CA THR A 131 -17.82 -5.65 8.71
C THR A 131 -19.30 -5.75 9.11
N LYS A 132 -19.56 -5.96 10.41
CA LYS A 132 -20.92 -5.92 10.95
C LYS A 132 -21.59 -4.55 10.81
N SER A 133 -20.80 -3.47 10.78
CA SER A 133 -21.28 -2.11 10.51
C SER A 133 -21.63 -1.86 9.04
N GLY A 134 -21.33 -2.81 8.15
CA GLY A 134 -21.62 -2.72 6.71
C GLY A 134 -20.48 -2.13 5.87
N ASP A 135 -19.32 -1.87 6.46
CA ASP A 135 -18.13 -1.42 5.73
C ASP A 135 -17.61 -2.54 4.83
N GLU A 136 -17.28 -2.21 3.59
CA GLU A 136 -16.77 -3.16 2.62
C GLU A 136 -15.46 -2.72 2.00
N ILE A 137 -14.52 -3.66 1.85
CA ILE A 137 -13.30 -3.46 1.09
C ILE A 137 -12.89 -4.73 0.37
N ILE A 138 -12.38 -4.58 -0.85
CA ILE A 138 -11.84 -5.67 -1.65
C ILE A 138 -10.34 -5.47 -1.76
N ALA A 139 -9.55 -6.44 -1.30
CA ALA A 139 -8.10 -6.35 -1.26
C ALA A 139 -7.42 -7.72 -1.47
N THR A 140 -6.12 -7.70 -1.75
CA THR A 140 -5.31 -8.92 -1.86
C THR A 140 -5.23 -9.66 -0.52
N ALA A 141 -5.03 -10.97 -0.58
CA ALA A 141 -4.94 -11.89 0.56
C ALA A 141 -4.00 -11.40 1.67
N ASP A 142 -2.92 -10.77 1.25
CA ASP A 142 -1.84 -10.34 2.10
C ASP A 142 -2.01 -8.90 2.60
N HIS A 143 -3.00 -8.16 2.10
CA HIS A 143 -3.23 -6.78 2.51
C HIS A 143 -3.53 -6.73 4.02
N PRO A 144 -2.70 -6.03 4.82
CA PRO A 144 -2.88 -6.01 6.26
C PRO A 144 -3.98 -5.04 6.67
N PHE A 145 -4.69 -5.41 7.72
CA PHE A 145 -5.67 -4.57 8.42
C PHE A 145 -5.24 -4.41 9.88
N TYR A 146 -5.46 -3.22 10.42
CA TYR A 146 -5.14 -2.95 11.82
C TYR A 146 -6.23 -3.54 12.71
N THR A 147 -5.84 -4.40 13.64
CA THR A 147 -6.70 -5.12 14.57
C THR A 147 -6.24 -4.92 16.02
N LYS A 148 -6.96 -5.49 16.99
CA LYS A 148 -6.51 -5.55 18.39
C LYS A 148 -5.18 -6.31 18.57
N LYS A 149 -4.81 -7.20 17.64
CA LYS A 149 -3.55 -7.96 17.62
C LYS A 149 -2.44 -7.25 16.83
N GLY A 150 -2.69 -6.02 16.35
CA GLY A 150 -1.81 -5.32 15.42
C GLY A 150 -2.20 -5.53 13.96
N MET A 151 -1.24 -5.39 13.05
CA MET A 151 -1.47 -5.55 11.61
C MET A 151 -1.58 -7.05 11.27
N VAL A 152 -2.74 -7.47 10.77
CA VAL A 152 -3.02 -8.86 10.39
C VAL A 152 -3.39 -8.90 8.91
N ALA A 153 -2.77 -9.80 8.15
CA ALA A 153 -3.09 -10.02 6.74
C ALA A 153 -4.54 -10.49 6.57
N LEU A 154 -5.22 -10.02 5.53
CA LEU A 154 -6.63 -10.32 5.27
C LEU A 154 -6.95 -11.82 5.26
N GLU A 155 -6.08 -12.66 4.67
CA GLU A 155 -6.27 -14.11 4.63
C GLU A 155 -6.16 -14.81 5.99
N LYS A 156 -5.61 -14.12 7.00
CA LYS A 156 -5.44 -14.62 8.37
C LYS A 156 -6.50 -14.08 9.33
N LEU A 157 -7.43 -13.25 8.86
CA LEU A 157 -8.52 -12.73 9.68
C LEU A 157 -9.63 -13.78 9.85
N ASP A 158 -10.10 -13.92 11.08
CA ASP A 158 -11.28 -14.72 11.41
C ASP A 158 -12.54 -13.84 11.50
N LYS A 159 -13.73 -14.45 11.37
CA LYS A 159 -15.02 -13.74 11.40
C LYS A 159 -15.28 -12.91 12.68
N ASN A 160 -14.58 -13.23 13.76
CA ASN A 160 -14.73 -12.56 15.05
C ASN A 160 -13.62 -11.53 15.31
N ASP A 161 -12.64 -11.38 14.41
CA ASP A 161 -11.60 -10.37 14.57
C ASP A 161 -12.19 -8.97 14.35
N GLU A 162 -11.79 -8.03 15.21
CA GLU A 162 -12.15 -6.63 15.10
C GLU A 162 -11.09 -5.88 14.29
N VAL A 163 -11.53 -5.20 13.24
CA VAL A 163 -10.71 -4.30 12.42
C VAL A 163 -11.02 -2.85 12.76
N ALA A 164 -9.98 -2.01 12.74
CA ALA A 164 -10.17 -0.57 12.92
C ALA A 164 -10.93 0.03 11.73
N VAL A 165 -11.95 0.82 12.04
CA VAL A 165 -12.74 1.58 11.08
C VAL A 165 -12.67 3.06 11.42
N PHE A 166 -12.81 3.92 10.41
CA PHE A 166 -12.89 5.36 10.60
C PHE A 166 -14.33 5.82 10.32
N PRO A 167 -15.01 6.46 11.28
CA PRO A 167 -16.46 6.69 11.20
C PRO A 167 -16.88 7.72 10.16
N PHE A 168 -15.95 8.56 9.69
CA PHE A 168 -16.25 9.58 8.68
C PHE A 168 -15.74 9.16 7.31
N GLU A 169 -16.65 8.88 6.38
CA GLU A 169 -16.29 8.41 5.03
C GLU A 169 -15.90 9.55 4.08
N GLY A 170 -16.09 10.81 4.49
CA GLY A 170 -15.92 11.97 3.63
C GLY A 170 -17.05 12.20 2.64
N VAL A 171 -17.00 13.35 1.97
CA VAL A 171 -17.95 13.72 0.91
C VAL A 171 -17.41 13.24 -0.45
N PRO A 172 -18.19 12.57 -1.30
CA PRO A 172 -17.73 12.22 -2.64
C PRO A 172 -17.26 13.45 -3.43
N TYR A 173 -16.07 13.37 -4.04
CA TYR A 173 -15.56 14.48 -4.83
C TYR A 173 -16.31 14.65 -6.15
N THR A 174 -16.75 15.88 -6.41
CA THR A 174 -17.20 16.34 -7.71
C THR A 174 -16.35 17.52 -8.15
N LYS A 175 -15.84 17.50 -9.39
CA LYS A 175 -15.09 18.64 -9.93
C LYS A 175 -15.99 19.88 -9.90
N PRO A 176 -15.59 20.97 -9.23
CA PRO A 176 -16.40 22.18 -9.17
C PRO A 176 -16.53 22.79 -10.57
N SER A 177 -17.69 23.39 -10.85
CA SER A 177 -17.87 24.19 -12.07
C SER A 177 -16.96 25.42 -12.03
N GLY A 178 -16.53 25.91 -13.20
CA GLY A 178 -15.83 27.20 -13.30
C GLY A 178 -16.73 28.41 -13.06
N LYS A 179 -17.99 28.22 -12.65
CA LYS A 179 -18.92 29.29 -12.33
C LYS A 179 -18.46 29.98 -11.05
N MET A 180 -18.21 31.28 -11.12
CA MET A 180 -17.96 32.12 -9.95
C MET A 180 -19.26 32.20 -9.12
N ILE A 181 -19.21 31.74 -7.87
CA ILE A 181 -20.34 31.80 -6.94
C ILE A 181 -20.31 33.12 -6.16
N ILE A 182 -19.11 33.57 -5.80
CA ILE A 182 -18.85 34.81 -5.08
C ILE A 182 -17.46 35.32 -5.52
N SER A 183 -17.35 36.62 -5.79
CA SER A 183 -16.08 37.28 -6.10
C SER A 183 -15.44 37.88 -4.85
N GLU A 184 -14.18 38.28 -4.94
CA GLU A 184 -13.51 39.02 -3.87
C GLU A 184 -14.20 40.37 -3.59
N GLU A 185 -14.73 41.01 -4.64
CA GLU A 185 -15.49 42.26 -4.52
C GLU A 185 -16.78 42.08 -3.72
N ASP A 186 -17.50 40.98 -3.97
CA ASP A 186 -18.72 40.64 -3.22
C ASP A 186 -18.43 40.43 -1.72
N VAL A 187 -17.31 39.77 -1.40
CA VAL A 187 -16.86 39.56 -0.01
C VAL A 187 -16.48 40.89 0.65
N LYS A 188 -15.67 41.71 -0.03
CA LYS A 188 -15.25 43.03 0.50
C LYS A 188 -16.45 43.93 0.76
N LYS A 189 -17.42 43.95 -0.16
CA LYS A 189 -18.66 44.71 0.00
C LYS A 189 -19.43 44.25 1.24
N THR A 190 -19.64 42.94 1.39
CA THR A 190 -20.34 42.37 2.56
C THR A 190 -19.63 42.70 3.87
N LEU A 191 -18.29 42.63 3.89
CA LEU A 191 -17.49 42.95 5.08
C LEU A 191 -17.46 44.45 5.42
N SER A 192 -17.60 45.33 4.42
CA SER A 192 -17.71 46.78 4.65
C SER A 192 -19.07 47.22 5.19
N GLU A 193 -20.09 46.36 5.07
CA GLU A 193 -21.45 46.59 5.55
C GLU A 193 -21.69 45.98 6.95
N LEU A 194 -20.69 45.30 7.53
CA LEU A 194 -20.65 44.74 8.89
C LEU A 194 -20.01 45.71 9.89
#